data_AF-A0AAT9P6N5-F1
#
_entry.id   AF-A0AAT9P6N5-F1
#
_cell.length_a   1.000
_cell.length_b   1.000
_cell.length_c   1.000
_cell.angle_alpha   90.00
_cell.angle_beta   90.00
_cell.angle_gamma   90.00
#
_symmetry.space_group_name_H-M   'P 1'
#
loop_
_entity.id
_entity.type
_entity.pdbx_description
1 polymer ?
#
loop_
_entity_poly.entity_id
_entity_poly.type
_entity_poly.pdbx_seq_one_letter_code
_entity_poly.pdbx_strand_id
1 'polypeptide(L)'
;MKPLKRIIYCIRLIDNDGNEQPIYDVSYHYLIQVIGADECVTLDDSIYENVAYHPSTLRYLDVYTTDMIYPDDYDYGQYLYLAQKDNIQLFYSKQIRTFKLSNIC
;
A
#
# COMPACT_ATOMS: atom_id res chain seq x y z
N MET A 1 0.36 -27.84 6.59
CA MET A 1 -0.03 -26.42 6.44
C MET A 1 0.05 -26.08 4.96
N LYS A 2 -0.79 -25.19 4.44
CA LYS A 2 -0.78 -24.81 3.01
C LYS A 2 0.01 -23.53 2.82
N PRO A 3 0.68 -23.31 1.68
CA PRO A 3 1.31 -22.03 1.39
C PRO A 3 0.29 -20.89 1.42
N LEU A 4 0.78 -19.70 1.75
CA LEU A 4 0.02 -18.46 1.73
C LEU A 4 0.61 -17.54 0.65
N LYS A 5 -0.16 -16.52 0.27
CA LYS A 5 0.30 -15.45 -0.61
C LYS A 5 0.19 -14.12 0.13
N ARG A 6 1.32 -13.43 0.27
CA ARG A 6 1.39 -12.05 0.75
C ARG A 6 1.24 -11.11 -0.44
N ILE A 7 0.42 -10.10 -0.28
CA ILE A 7 0.20 -9.04 -1.27
C ILE A 7 0.47 -7.72 -0.57
N ILE A 8 1.34 -6.90 -1.15
CA ILE A 8 1.57 -5.54 -0.71
C ILE A 8 1.03 -4.58 -1.75
N TYR A 9 0.03 -3.80 -1.35
CA TYR A 9 -0.53 -2.70 -2.13
C TYR A 9 0.24 -1.42 -1.83
N CYS A 10 0.31 -0.51 -2.79
CA CYS A 10 0.79 0.84 -2.58
C CYS A 10 -0.29 1.83 -3.02
N ILE A 11 -0.75 2.65 -2.06
CA ILE A 11 -1.53 3.84 -2.34
C ILE A 11 -0.57 5.03 -2.36
N ARG A 12 -0.47 5.69 -3.51
CA ARG A 12 0.21 6.98 -3.66
C ARG A 12 -0.82 8.10 -3.67
N LEU A 13 -0.68 9.02 -2.74
CA LEU A 13 -1.46 10.23 -2.65
C LEU A 13 -0.59 11.42 -3.04
N ILE A 14 -1.14 12.33 -3.83
CA ILE A 14 -0.46 13.55 -4.29
C ILE A 14 -1.36 14.73 -3.97
N ASP A 15 -0.91 15.53 -3.02
CA ASP A 15 -1.53 16.79 -2.65
C ASP A 15 -0.78 17.97 -3.28
N ASN A 16 -1.55 18.95 -3.72
CA ASN A 16 -1.02 20.26 -4.10
C ASN A 16 -1.24 21.18 -2.90
N ASP A 17 -0.15 21.77 -2.39
CA ASP A 17 -0.21 22.68 -1.25
C ASP A 17 -0.87 24.04 -1.57
N GLY A 18 -1.24 24.25 -2.84
CA GLY A 18 -1.94 25.45 -3.31
C GLY A 18 -1.01 26.65 -3.54
N ASN A 19 0.31 26.48 -3.40
CA ASN A 19 1.28 27.54 -3.64
C ASN A 19 1.60 27.70 -5.15
N GLU A 20 2.01 28.91 -5.54
CA GLU A 20 2.37 29.24 -6.94
C GLU A 20 3.55 28.43 -7.47
N GLN A 21 4.42 27.94 -6.57
CA GLN A 21 5.44 26.94 -6.90
C GLN A 21 4.88 25.55 -6.58
N PRO A 22 4.81 24.62 -7.54
CA PRO A 22 4.23 23.32 -7.30
C PRO A 22 5.21 22.46 -6.49
N ILE A 23 5.08 22.57 -5.18
CA ILE A 23 5.56 21.59 -4.23
C ILE A 23 4.43 20.58 -4.10
N TYR A 24 4.70 19.33 -4.47
CA TYR A 24 3.74 18.27 -4.23
C TYR A 24 4.13 17.53 -2.96
N ASP A 25 3.20 17.51 -2.01
CA ASP A 25 3.26 16.60 -0.88
C ASP A 25 2.79 15.23 -1.38
N VAL A 26 3.71 14.27 -1.42
CA VAL A 26 3.43 12.91 -1.87
C VAL A 26 3.53 11.97 -0.69
N SER A 27 2.46 11.24 -0.39
CA SER A 27 2.51 10.14 0.57
C SER A 27 2.36 8.79 -0.12
N TYR A 28 3.10 7.82 0.39
CA TYR A 28 3.03 6.42 -0.02
C TYR A 28 2.57 5.61 1.18
N HIS A 29 1.47 4.89 1.04
CA HIS A 29 0.92 4.01 2.05
C HIS A 29 0.98 2.57 1.51
N TYR A 30 1.75 1.74 2.18
CA TYR A 30 1.90 0.33 1.84
C TYR A 30 0.96 -0.46 2.74
N LEU A 31 0.02 -1.17 2.12
CA LEU A 31 -0.95 -2.01 2.80
C LEU A 31 -0.59 -3.47 2.56
N ILE A 32 -0.77 -4.33 3.56
CA ILE A 32 -0.54 -5.77 3.46
C ILE A 32 -1.87 -6.53 3.55
N GLN A 33 -2.02 -7.53 2.69
CA GLN A 33 -3.04 -8.57 2.81
C GLN A 33 -2.36 -9.92 2.64
N VAL A 34 -2.83 -10.92 3.39
CA VAL A 34 -2.38 -12.30 3.27
C VAL A 34 -3.59 -13.16 2.98
N ILE A 35 -3.49 -13.98 1.94
CA ILE A 35 -4.57 -14.86 1.48
C ILE A 35 -4.05 -16.28 1.27
N GLY A 36 -4.95 -17.23 1.04
CA GLY A 36 -4.58 -18.57 0.59
C GLY A 36 -3.85 -18.52 -0.77
N ALA A 37 -2.89 -19.43 -0.97
CA ALA A 37 -2.09 -19.48 -2.21
C ALA A 37 -2.92 -19.52 -3.51
N ASP A 38 -4.06 -20.21 -3.48
CA ASP A 38 -4.94 -20.42 -4.63
C ASP A 38 -6.07 -19.38 -4.71
N GLU A 39 -6.12 -18.44 -3.77
CA GLU A 39 -7.17 -17.41 -3.70
C GLU A 39 -6.86 -16.25 -4.66
N CYS A 40 -7.92 -15.69 -5.24
CA CYS A 40 -7.85 -14.52 -6.09
C CYS A 40 -8.42 -13.31 -5.35
N VAL A 41 -7.76 -12.17 -5.49
CA VAL A 41 -8.26 -10.88 -5.00
C VAL A 41 -8.47 -9.94 -6.17
N THR A 42 -9.52 -9.13 -6.07
CA THR A 42 -9.78 -8.04 -7.01
C THR A 42 -9.34 -6.74 -6.36
N LEU A 43 -8.67 -5.88 -7.13
CA LEU A 43 -8.37 -4.52 -6.70
C LEU A 43 -9.59 -3.66 -7.00
N ASP A 44 -10.19 -3.09 -5.97
CA ASP A 44 -11.27 -2.13 -6.11
C ASP A 44 -11.04 -0.89 -5.22
N ASP A 45 -11.92 0.09 -5.37
CA ASP A 45 -11.82 1.38 -4.70
C ASP A 45 -12.00 1.31 -3.17
N SER A 46 -12.51 0.20 -2.61
CA SER A 46 -12.66 0.05 -1.15
C SER A 46 -11.31 0.04 -0.44
N ILE A 47 -10.23 -0.32 -1.14
CA ILE A 47 -8.87 -0.33 -0.58
C ILE A 47 -8.47 1.09 -0.12
N TYR A 48 -8.97 2.14 -0.78
CA TYR A 48 -8.74 3.51 -0.37
C TYR A 48 -9.35 3.86 0.99
N GLU A 49 -10.36 3.13 1.48
CA GLU A 49 -10.96 3.38 2.80
C GLU A 49 -9.97 3.14 3.96
N ASN A 50 -8.86 2.45 3.70
CA ASN A 50 -7.80 2.20 4.67
C ASN A 50 -6.88 3.41 4.92
N VAL A 51 -7.02 4.48 4.15
CA VAL A 51 -6.18 5.68 4.25
C VAL A 51 -7.04 6.93 4.18
N ALA A 52 -6.80 7.89 5.07
CA ALA A 52 -7.46 9.19 5.02
C ALA A 52 -6.78 10.11 3.99
N TYR A 53 -7.57 10.79 3.17
CA TYR A 53 -7.09 11.78 2.19
C TYR A 53 -8.16 12.85 1.92
N HIS A 54 -7.74 13.97 1.35
CA HIS A 54 -8.66 15.03 0.98
C HIS A 54 -9.38 14.69 -0.34
N PRO A 55 -10.64 15.12 -0.56
CA PRO A 55 -11.36 14.80 -1.80
C PRO A 55 -10.68 15.30 -3.09
N SER A 56 -9.81 16.30 -3.00
CA SER A 56 -9.05 16.84 -4.13
C SER A 56 -7.70 16.13 -4.38
N THR A 57 -7.30 15.21 -3.51
CA THR A 57 -6.04 14.48 -3.60
C THR A 57 -6.05 13.56 -4.82
N LEU A 58 -5.00 13.60 -5.63
CA LEU A 58 -4.82 12.60 -6.68
C LEU A 58 -4.38 11.29 -6.04
N ARG A 59 -5.12 10.21 -6.31
CA ARG A 59 -4.88 8.89 -5.73
C ARG A 59 -4.53 7.88 -6.81
N TYR A 60 -3.52 7.06 -6.53
CA TYR A 60 -3.10 5.94 -7.37
C TYR A 60 -2.97 4.70 -6.48
N LEU A 61 -3.51 3.58 -6.94
CA LEU A 61 -3.40 2.28 -6.30
C LEU A 61 -2.69 1.32 -7.25
N ASP A 62 -1.71 0.59 -6.72
CA ASP A 62 -1.02 -0.47 -7.46
C ASP A 62 -0.64 -1.64 -6.54
N VAL A 63 -0.39 -2.80 -7.13
CA VAL A 63 0.23 -3.93 -6.43
C VAL A 63 1.73 -3.76 -6.49
N TYR A 64 2.33 -3.46 -5.34
CA TYR A 64 3.76 -3.24 -5.24
C TYR A 64 4.54 -4.56 -5.34
N THR A 65 4.10 -5.60 -4.63
CA THR A 65 4.69 -6.94 -4.75
C THR A 65 3.70 -8.02 -4.31
N THR A 66 3.93 -9.25 -4.81
CA THR A 66 3.29 -10.46 -4.31
C THR A 66 4.33 -11.52 -4.06
N ASP A 67 4.31 -12.12 -2.88
CA ASP A 67 5.28 -13.14 -2.47
C ASP A 67 4.55 -14.38 -1.94
N MET A 68 5.09 -15.55 -2.25
CA MET A 68 4.64 -16.82 -1.66
C MET A 68 5.30 -17.01 -0.30
N ILE A 69 4.51 -17.41 0.69
CA ILE A 69 4.98 -17.74 2.04
C ILE A 69 4.74 -19.23 2.26
N TYR A 70 5.80 -19.98 2.55
CA TYR A 70 5.75 -21.42 2.75
C TYR A 70 5.74 -21.80 4.23
N PRO A 71 5.17 -22.95 4.61
CA PRO A 71 5.09 -23.38 6.01
C PRO A 71 6.42 -23.48 6.77
N ASP A 72 7.53 -23.62 6.06
CA ASP A 72 8.90 -23.68 6.58
C ASP A 72 9.56 -22.31 6.74
N ASP A 73 8.93 -21.23 6.26
CA ASP A 73 9.40 -19.86 6.50
C ASP A 73 9.32 -19.51 7.99
N TYR A 74 10.38 -18.88 8.51
CA TYR A 74 10.51 -18.54 9.92
C TYR A 74 9.36 -17.68 10.46
N ASP A 75 8.79 -16.82 9.61
CA ASP A 75 7.71 -15.90 9.93
C ASP A 75 6.32 -16.39 9.48
N TYR A 76 6.19 -17.63 8.97
CA TYR A 76 4.93 -18.20 8.50
C TYR A 76 3.78 -18.05 9.50
N GLY A 77 4.05 -18.26 10.80
CA GLY A 77 3.04 -18.13 11.86
C GLY A 77 2.42 -16.73 11.96
N GLN A 78 3.19 -15.68 11.66
CA GLN A 78 2.70 -14.30 11.66
C GLN A 78 1.77 -14.05 10.46
N TYR A 79 2.15 -14.54 9.28
CA TYR A 79 1.30 -14.43 8.08
C TYR A 79 0.03 -15.28 8.19
N LEU A 80 0.10 -16.45 8.83
CA LEU A 80 -1.08 -17.26 9.10
C LEU A 80 -2.09 -16.50 9.97
N TYR A 81 -1.61 -15.82 11.01
CA TYR A 81 -2.45 -14.97 11.85
C TYR A 81 -3.08 -13.80 11.07
N LEU A 82 -2.33 -13.17 10.16
CA LEU A 82 -2.86 -12.13 9.30
C LEU A 82 -3.90 -12.65 8.31
N ALA A 83 -3.67 -13.83 7.71
CA ALA A 83 -4.61 -14.46 6.77
C ALA A 83 -5.95 -14.78 7.43
N GLN A 84 -5.94 -15.20 8.70
CA GLN A 84 -7.15 -15.48 9.46
C GLN A 84 -8.01 -14.25 9.77
N LYS A 85 -7.43 -13.04 9.71
CA LYS A 85 -8.19 -11.81 9.92
C LYS A 85 -8.96 -11.34 8.69
N ASP A 86 -8.65 -11.89 7.51
CA ASP A 86 -9.24 -11.54 6.21
C ASP A 86 -9.41 -10.01 6.04
N ASN A 87 -8.35 -9.27 6.34
CA ASN A 87 -8.38 -7.81 6.34
C ASN A 87 -7.06 -7.24 5.83
N ILE A 88 -7.19 -6.12 5.11
CA ILE A 88 -6.06 -5.30 4.66
C ILE A 88 -5.57 -4.46 5.84
N GLN A 89 -4.25 -4.39 6.04
CA GLN A 89 -3.67 -3.62 7.14
C GLN A 89 -2.62 -2.64 6.64
N LEU A 90 -2.54 -1.46 7.27
CA LEU A 90 -1.45 -0.53 7.03
C LEU A 90 -0.14 -1.12 7.55
N PHE A 91 0.80 -1.33 6.65
CA PHE A 91 2.11 -1.92 6.94
C PHE A 91 3.19 -0.84 7.09
N TYR A 92 3.21 0.13 6.19
CA TYR A 92 4.22 1.19 6.20
C TYR A 92 3.67 2.46 5.55
N SER A 93 4.12 3.62 6.01
CA SER A 93 3.80 4.91 5.38
C SER A 93 5.04 5.76 5.27
N LYS A 94 5.18 6.46 4.14
CA LYS A 94 6.28 7.38 3.88
C LYS A 94 5.75 8.65 3.25
N GLN A 95 6.08 9.79 3.84
CA GLN A 95 5.80 11.09 3.27
C GLN A 95 7.06 11.66 2.62
N ILE A 96 6.92 12.21 1.42
CA ILE A 96 7.99 12.80 0.65
C ILE A 96 7.50 14.14 0.11
N ARG A 97 8.28 15.20 0.32
CA ARG A 97 8.09 16.45 -0.39
C ARG A 97 8.84 16.40 -1.70
N THR A 98 8.12 16.61 -2.80
CA THR A 98 8.72 16.68 -4.14
C THR A 98 8.69 18.10 -4.65
N PHE A 99 9.86 18.56 -5.09
CA PHE A 99 10.06 19.89 -5.69
C PHE A 99 10.18 19.72 -7.21
N LYS A 100 9.73 20.71 -7.98
CA LYS A 100 10.08 20.77 -9.41
C LYS A 100 11.59 20.81 -9.56
N LEU A 101 12.12 20.02 -10.49
CA LEU A 101 13.55 19.99 -10.86
C LEU A 101 14.08 21.39 -11.21
N SER A 102 13.24 22.28 -11.77
CA SER A 102 13.60 23.68 -12.06
C SER A 102 13.92 24.53 -10.83
N ASN A 103 13.57 24.05 -9.63
CA ASN A 103 13.75 24.78 -8.37
C ASN A 103 14.95 24.26 -7.55
N ILE A 104 15.68 23.26 -8.06
CA ILE A 104 16.92 22.79 -7.46
C ILE A 104 18.06 23.55 -8.16
N CYS A 105 18.54 24.61 -7.50
CA CYS A 105 19.73 25.36 -7.88
C CYS A 105 20.99 24.75 -7.26
#